data_AF-A0A925NHQ4-F1
#
_entry.id   AF-A0A925NHQ4-F1
#
_cell.length_a   1.000
_cell.length_b   1.000
_cell.length_c   1.000
_cell.angle_alpha   90.00
_cell.angle_beta   90.00
_cell.angle_gamma   90.00
#
_symmetry.space_group_name_H-M   'P 1'
#
loop_
_entity.id
_entity.type
_entity.pdbx_description
1 polymer ?
#
loop_
_entity_poly.entity_id
_entity_poly.type
_entity_poly.pdbx_seq_one_letter_code
_entity_poly.pdbx_strand_id
1 'polypeptide(L)'
;MSEEEEEVEAEENPIPKAPRRVLQPKVKPAVEKEKPQDNKVVKLLEKNPLGMTLPEMAGGTRQTKKIRTLRPQLADAIRLALVMPISQRAGHTVYRLVKNMGPR
;
A
#
# COMPACT_ATOMS: atom_id res chain seq x y z
N MET A 1 46.02 -25.51 45.11
CA MET A 1 45.45 -26.80 44.72
C MET A 1 45.73 -26.97 43.24
N SER A 2 46.42 -28.07 42.92
CA SER A 2 46.49 -28.85 41.67
C SER A 2 46.68 -28.13 40.33
N GLU A 3 47.88 -28.32 39.78
CA GLU A 3 48.15 -28.50 38.34
C GLU A 3 47.38 -29.73 37.82
N GLU A 4 46.84 -29.64 36.60
CA GLU A 4 46.98 -30.65 35.54
C GLU A 4 46.53 -30.04 34.21
N GLU A 5 47.43 -30.12 33.24
CA GLU A 5 47.27 -29.81 31.83
C GLU A 5 46.52 -30.96 31.14
N GLU A 6 45.71 -30.66 30.12
CA GLU A 6 45.74 -31.44 28.87
C GLU A 6 45.03 -30.69 27.73
N GLU A 7 45.68 -30.78 26.56
CA GLU A 7 45.49 -30.03 25.32
C GLU A 7 44.31 -30.53 24.46
N VAL A 8 44.24 -29.99 23.23
CA VAL A 8 43.66 -30.61 22.01
C VAL A 8 42.15 -30.35 21.79
N GLU A 9 41.63 -29.83 20.67
CA GLU A 9 42.14 -29.54 19.32
C GLU A 9 41.26 -28.45 18.68
N ALA A 10 41.86 -27.71 17.77
CA ALA A 10 41.15 -26.87 16.82
C ALA A 10 40.34 -27.74 15.83
N GLU A 11 39.03 -27.49 15.74
CA GLU A 11 38.28 -27.79 14.50
C GLU A 11 37.83 -26.48 13.85
N GLU A 12 38.63 -26.07 12.87
CA GLU A 12 38.26 -25.13 11.82
C GLU A 12 37.05 -25.68 11.04
N ASN A 13 35.89 -25.04 11.19
CA ASN A 13 34.82 -25.14 10.21
C ASN A 13 34.66 -23.78 9.51
N PRO A 14 35.38 -23.50 8.40
CA PRO A 14 35.10 -22.34 7.60
C PRO A 14 33.79 -22.58 6.83
N ILE A 15 32.69 -22.08 7.38
CA ILE A 15 31.40 -22.03 6.69
C ILE A 15 31.62 -21.29 5.36
N PRO A 16 31.39 -21.92 4.20
CA PRO A 16 31.57 -21.25 2.92
C PRO A 16 30.52 -20.14 2.78
N LYS A 17 31.00 -18.88 2.85
CA LYS A 17 30.19 -17.69 2.55
C LYS A 17 29.72 -17.77 1.11
N ALA A 18 28.46 -18.19 0.92
CA ALA A 18 27.81 -18.11 -0.38
C ALA A 18 27.88 -16.67 -0.93
N PRO A 19 28.19 -16.47 -2.22
CA PRO A 19 28.32 -15.14 -2.79
C PRO A 19 26.99 -14.40 -2.69
N ARG A 20 27.04 -13.25 -2.00
CA ARG A 20 25.95 -12.28 -1.84
C ARG A 20 25.43 -11.93 -3.24
N ARG A 21 24.31 -12.53 -3.64
CA ARG A 21 23.62 -12.22 -4.90
C ARG A 21 23.26 -10.74 -4.84
N VAL A 22 24.02 -9.90 -5.54
CA VAL A 22 23.74 -8.46 -5.64
C VAL A 22 22.42 -8.35 -6.40
N LEU A 23 21.33 -8.18 -5.66
CA LEU A 23 20.03 -7.86 -6.20
C LEU A 23 20.18 -6.54 -6.95
N GLN A 24 20.23 -6.63 -8.28
CA GLN A 24 20.21 -5.47 -9.15
C GLN A 24 19.04 -4.57 -8.71
N PRO A 25 19.26 -3.26 -8.51
CA PRO A 25 18.19 -2.36 -8.13
C PRO A 25 17.16 -2.36 -9.24
N LYS A 26 15.98 -2.90 -8.94
CA LYS A 26 14.84 -2.93 -9.86
C LYS A 26 14.45 -1.48 -10.12
N VAL A 27 14.91 -0.95 -11.26
CA VAL A 27 14.60 0.40 -11.73
C VAL A 27 13.08 0.53 -11.73
N LYS A 28 12.57 1.42 -10.89
CA LYS A 28 11.14 1.73 -10.84
C LYS A 28 10.77 2.28 -12.23
N PRO A 29 9.77 1.73 -12.93
CA PRO A 29 9.35 2.32 -14.18
C PRO A 29 8.91 3.76 -13.92
N ALA A 30 9.31 4.62 -14.84
CA ALA A 30 9.15 6.06 -14.80
C ALA A 30 7.71 6.46 -14.46
N VAL A 31 7.61 7.59 -13.77
CA VAL A 31 6.37 8.31 -13.48
C VAL A 31 5.71 8.67 -14.81
N GLU A 32 4.91 7.75 -15.35
CA GLU A 32 3.90 8.09 -16.34
C GLU A 32 3.01 9.12 -15.67
N LYS A 33 2.86 10.29 -16.31
CA LYS A 33 1.95 11.34 -15.86
C LYS A 33 0.55 10.73 -15.84
N GLU A 34 0.15 10.27 -14.65
CA GLU A 34 -1.14 9.65 -14.39
C GLU A 34 -2.21 10.59 -14.91
N LYS A 35 -2.91 10.19 -15.97
CA LYS A 35 -4.17 10.84 -16.32
C LYS A 35 -5.04 10.79 -15.06
N PRO A 36 -5.86 11.81 -14.77
CA PRO A 36 -6.72 11.81 -13.59
C PRO A 36 -7.66 10.58 -13.52
N GLN A 37 -7.86 9.90 -14.65
CA GLN A 37 -8.59 8.64 -14.81
C GLN A 37 -7.84 7.38 -14.34
N ASP A 38 -6.53 7.43 -14.11
CA ASP A 38 -5.77 6.30 -13.56
C ASP A 38 -5.78 6.21 -12.04
N ASN A 39 -6.48 7.14 -11.39
CA ASN A 39 -6.67 7.14 -9.94
C ASN A 39 -7.26 5.81 -9.45
N LYS A 40 -6.50 5.13 -8.57
CA LYS A 40 -6.90 3.86 -7.96
C LYS A 40 -8.24 3.96 -7.25
N VAL A 41 -8.53 5.11 -6.64
CA VAL A 41 -9.81 5.41 -5.97
C VAL A 41 -10.99 5.34 -6.95
N VAL A 42 -10.86 5.93 -8.14
CA VAL A 42 -11.92 5.94 -9.16
C VAL A 42 -12.19 4.51 -9.63
N LYS A 43 -11.15 3.74 -9.97
CA LYS A 43 -11.27 2.33 -10.38
C LYS A 43 -11.92 1.43 -9.30
N LEU A 44 -11.70 1.73 -8.02
CA LEU A 44 -12.35 0.99 -6.92
C LEU A 44 -13.83 1.36 -6.79
N LEU A 45 -14.18 2.64 -6.95
CA LEU A 45 -15.56 3.11 -6.89
C LEU A 45 -16.38 2.69 -8.13
N GLU A 46 -15.75 2.46 -9.27
CA GLU A 46 -16.42 1.90 -10.46
C GLU A 46 -16.95 0.49 -10.20
N LYS A 47 -16.24 -0.30 -9.39
CA LYS A 47 -16.67 -1.65 -9.01
C LYS A 47 -17.83 -1.66 -8.02
N ASN A 48 -18.02 -0.58 -7.26
CA ASN A 48 -19.08 -0.46 -6.28
C ASN A 48 -19.90 0.82 -6.50
N PRO A 49 -20.99 0.75 -7.29
CA PRO A 49 -21.75 1.92 -7.68
C PRO A 49 -22.49 2.61 -6.52
N LEU A 50 -22.67 1.92 -5.38
CA LEU A 50 -23.28 2.48 -4.17
C LEU A 50 -22.32 3.41 -3.41
N GLY A 51 -21.03 3.33 -3.71
CA GLY A 51 -19.97 4.06 -3.02
C GLY A 51 -19.30 3.25 -1.92
N MET A 52 -18.08 3.67 -1.58
CA MET A 52 -17.23 3.03 -0.58
C MET A 52 -16.58 4.07 0.32
N THR A 53 -16.27 3.66 1.55
CA THR A 53 -15.46 4.47 2.46
C THR A 53 -13.97 4.32 2.15
N LEU A 54 -13.17 5.30 2.58
CA LEU A 54 -11.72 5.24 2.42
C LEU A 54 -11.07 4.01 3.08
N PRO A 55 -11.46 3.59 4.30
CA PRO A 55 -10.99 2.33 4.87
C PRO A 55 -11.42 1.09 4.08
N GLU A 56 -12.65 1.04 3.58
CA GLU A 56 -13.10 -0.07 2.72
C GLU A 56 -12.28 -0.17 1.44
N MET A 57 -11.99 0.97 0.78
CA MET A 57 -11.11 1.01 -0.40
C MET A 57 -9.69 0.53 -0.09
N ALA A 58 -9.20 0.75 1.13
CA ALA A 58 -7.89 0.27 1.57
C ALA A 58 -7.88 -1.23 1.95
N GLY A 59 -9.04 -1.88 2.04
CA GLY A 59 -9.19 -3.26 2.52
C GLY A 59 -9.34 -3.39 4.04
N GLY A 60 -9.75 -2.31 4.73
CA GLY A 60 -10.07 -2.28 6.15
C GLY A 60 -9.39 -1.14 6.92
N THR A 61 -9.89 -0.87 8.12
CA THR A 61 -9.42 0.22 9.01
C THR A 61 -7.99 0.01 9.52
N ARG A 62 -7.53 -1.24 9.61
CA ARG A 62 -6.16 -1.59 10.03
C ARG A 62 -5.09 -1.23 8.98
N GLN A 63 -5.49 -0.97 7.73
CA GLN A 63 -4.57 -0.69 6.61
C GLN A 63 -4.13 0.78 6.57
N THR A 64 -3.58 1.29 7.67
CA THR A 64 -3.25 2.71 7.85
C THR A 64 -2.30 3.26 6.78
N LYS A 65 -1.33 2.45 6.34
CA LYS A 65 -0.40 2.82 5.26
C LYS A 65 -1.12 3.05 3.93
N LYS A 66 -2.00 2.12 3.52
CA LYS A 66 -2.79 2.24 2.29
C LYS A 66 -3.78 3.41 2.38
N ILE A 67 -4.40 3.59 3.54
CA ILE A 67 -5.28 4.74 3.81
C ILE A 67 -4.50 6.05 3.60
N ARG A 68 -3.30 6.19 4.17
CA ARG A 68 -2.46 7.40 3.98
C ARG A 68 -2.12 7.64 2.51
N THR A 69 -1.87 6.60 1.72
CA THR A 69 -1.60 6.74 0.27
C THR A 69 -2.84 7.08 -0.56
N LEU A 70 -4.03 6.59 -0.16
CA LEU A 70 -5.27 6.83 -0.89
C LEU A 70 -5.89 8.20 -0.58
N ARG A 71 -5.60 8.78 0.60
CA ARG A 71 -6.08 10.13 0.99
C ARG A 71 -5.79 11.22 -0.04
N PRO A 72 -4.54 11.42 -0.51
CA PRO A 72 -4.25 12.47 -1.50
C PRO A 72 -4.97 12.20 -2.83
N GLN A 73 -4.96 10.95 -3.30
CA GLN A 73 -5.66 10.58 -4.55
C GLN A 73 -7.17 10.85 -4.48
N LEU A 74 -7.77 10.59 -3.32
CA LEU A 74 -9.17 10.88 -3.07
C LEU A 74 -9.42 12.39 -3.02
N ALA A 75 -8.55 13.16 -2.37
CA ALA A 75 -8.66 14.62 -2.34
C ALA A 75 -8.59 15.22 -3.76
N ASP A 76 -7.70 14.71 -4.61
CA ASP A 76 -7.59 15.16 -5.99
C ASP A 76 -8.82 14.76 -6.82
N ALA A 77 -9.37 13.57 -6.62
CA ALA A 77 -10.62 13.15 -7.26
C ALA A 77 -11.84 14.01 -6.85
N ILE A 78 -11.88 14.48 -5.60
CA ILE A 78 -12.91 15.41 -5.12
C ILE A 78 -12.73 16.79 -5.77
N ARG A 79 -11.50 17.30 -5.83
CA ARG A 79 -11.19 18.60 -6.48
C ARG A 79 -11.58 18.60 -7.96
N LEU A 80 -11.38 17.47 -8.65
CA LEU A 80 -11.76 17.28 -10.04
C LEU A 80 -13.26 16.95 -10.24
N ALA A 81 -14.06 16.98 -9.17
CA ALA A 81 -15.49 16.67 -9.19
C ALA A 81 -15.83 15.28 -9.77
N LEU A 82 -14.90 14.31 -9.70
CA LEU A 82 -15.14 12.93 -10.12
C LEU A 82 -15.88 12.14 -9.05
N VAL A 83 -15.57 12.45 -7.78
CA VAL A 83 -16.06 11.74 -6.60
C VAL A 83 -16.72 12.74 -5.67
N MET A 84 -17.87 12.36 -5.10
CA MET A 84 -18.62 13.17 -4.16
C MET A 84 -18.78 12.43 -2.81
N PRO A 85 -18.60 13.10 -1.67
CA PRO A 85 -19.02 12.57 -0.38
C PRO A 85 -20.55 12.59 -0.28
N ILE A 86 -21.16 11.49 0.15
CA ILE A 86 -22.64 11.35 0.21
C ILE A 86 -23.15 11.18 1.63
N SER A 87 -22.59 10.23 2.37
CA SER A 87 -23.09 9.83 3.67
C SER A 87 -21.96 9.38 4.57
N GLN A 88 -22.29 8.93 5.78
CA GLN A 88 -21.33 8.40 6.73
C GLN A 88 -21.73 6.97 7.12
N ARG A 89 -20.77 6.04 7.09
CA ARG A 89 -20.93 4.65 7.51
C ARG A 89 -19.88 4.35 8.58
N ALA A 90 -20.34 3.93 9.76
CA ALA A 90 -19.46 3.65 10.91
C ALA A 90 -18.48 4.80 11.24
N GLY A 91 -18.96 6.04 11.14
CA GLY A 91 -18.12 7.22 11.38
C GLY A 91 -17.21 7.62 10.20
N HIS A 92 -17.22 6.91 9.08
CA HIS A 92 -16.41 7.21 7.90
C HIS A 92 -17.25 7.71 6.72
N THR A 93 -16.75 8.72 6.01
CA THR A 93 -17.41 9.25 4.81
C THR A 93 -17.45 8.21 3.70
N VAL A 94 -18.64 8.00 3.14
CA VAL A 94 -18.88 7.19 1.95
C VAL A 94 -18.75 8.10 0.74
N TYR A 95 -17.89 7.69 -0.18
CA TYR A 95 -17.62 8.39 -1.42
C TYR A 95 -18.25 7.63 -2.58
N ARG A 96 -18.85 8.35 -3.53
CA ARG A 96 -19.46 7.77 -4.73
C ARG A 96 -19.01 8.54 -5.97
N LEU A 97 -18.97 7.85 -7.10
CA LEU A 97 -18.70 8.50 -8.38
C LEU A 97 -19.88 9.34 -8.83
N VAL A 98 -19.59 10.56 -9.28
CA VAL A 98 -20.59 11.51 -9.79
C VAL A 98 -21.29 10.94 -11.02
N LYS A 99 -20.58 10.19 -11.89
CA LYS A 99 -21.15 9.47 -13.03
C LYS A 99 -22.32 8.55 -12.65
N ASN A 100 -22.27 7.96 -11.46
CA ASN A 100 -23.28 7.01 -10.99
C ASN A 100 -24.38 7.69 -10.16
N MET A 101 -24.25 9.00 -9.90
CA MET A 101 -25.35 9.81 -9.42
C MET A 101 -26.14 10.21 -10.67
N GLY A 102 -27.30 9.58 -10.88
CA GLY A 102 -28.15 9.90 -12.03
C GLY A 102 -28.50 11.40 -12.12
N PRO A 103 -29.13 11.83 -13.23
CA PRO A 103 -29.60 13.20 -13.34
C PRO A 103 -30.52 13.49 -12.14
N ARG A 104 -30.12 14.47 -11.33
CA ARG A 104 -30.90 14.97 -10.20
C ARG A 104 -31.89 16.00 -10.69
#